data_AF-A0A330HLQ5-F1
#
_entry.id   AF-A0A330HLQ5-F1
#
_cell.length_a   1.000
_cell.length_b   1.000
_cell.length_c   1.000
_cell.angle_alpha   90.00
_cell.angle_beta   90.00
_cell.angle_gamma   90.00
#
_symmetry.space_group_name_H-M   'P 1'
#
loop_
_entity.id
_entity.type
_entity.pdbx_description
1 polymer ?
#
loop_
_entity_poly.entity_id
_entity_poly.type
_entity_poly.pdbx_seq_one_letter_code
_entity_poly.pdbx_strand_id
1 'polypeptide(L)'
;MQPTPTYDAVGRCIYCDARVHSIHRDKLGDEHIIPEAINGSLVLPQAACGRCEGAISKFEQYCMKQTLGPLRYALGLKTKRPKDRPETLPLQLKIGGEWVTRDVPVELAPFTLLLPIFHPPEILYEREPSRTNINTESFKFVNMSAGDPSALFARFGATEGRSYQGSLIGERFALLLAKIAHGFATAERDDIDHFNPVLADTILREPSAPPLPYLIGGSPKLLPASQEIHEIGLARGVTKFGVTWIVPIRLFGEFGAPSYQVVVSVEHPPFPIINRTIGSEAGKP
;
A
#
# COMPACT_ATOMS: atom_id res chain seq x y z
N MET A 1 -13.81 19.30 6.30
CA MET A 1 -13.28 18.31 5.34
C MET A 1 -12.74 19.10 4.16
N GLN A 2 -11.42 19.17 3.99
CA GLN A 2 -10.84 19.87 2.84
C GLN A 2 -11.22 19.13 1.54
N PRO A 3 -11.51 19.84 0.44
CA PRO A 3 -11.79 19.18 -0.84
C PRO A 3 -10.59 18.32 -1.24
N THR A 4 -10.85 17.10 -1.69
CA THR A 4 -9.79 16.22 -2.20
C THR A 4 -9.20 16.86 -3.46
N PRO A 5 -7.86 17.01 -3.56
CA PRO A 5 -7.21 17.51 -4.77
C PRO A 5 -7.68 16.72 -5.99
N THR A 6 -8.03 17.43 -7.05
CA THR A 6 -8.34 16.83 -8.35
C THR A 6 -7.12 17.04 -9.24
N TYR A 7 -6.55 15.94 -9.74
CA TYR A 7 -5.41 15.98 -10.65
C TYR A 7 -5.88 16.03 -12.10
N ASP A 8 -5.07 16.63 -12.96
CA ASP A 8 -5.26 16.58 -14.40
C ASP A 8 -5.02 15.16 -14.94
N ALA A 9 -5.59 14.88 -16.11
CA ALA A 9 -5.41 13.59 -16.75
C ALA A 9 -3.95 13.43 -17.22
N VAL A 10 -3.32 12.31 -16.85
CA VAL A 10 -1.90 12.05 -17.18
C VAL A 10 -1.70 11.78 -18.67
N GLY A 11 -2.67 11.13 -19.32
CA GLY A 11 -2.65 10.86 -20.77
C GLY A 11 -1.71 9.74 -21.22
N ARG A 12 -1.05 9.04 -20.29
CA ARG A 12 -0.24 7.84 -20.53
C ARG A 12 -0.19 6.96 -19.28
N CYS A 13 0.13 5.68 -19.45
CA CYS A 13 0.34 4.77 -18.34
C CYS A 13 1.58 5.17 -17.53
N ILE A 14 1.44 5.48 -16.24
CA ILE A 14 2.55 5.91 -15.37
C ILE A 14 3.60 4.82 -15.13
N TYR A 15 3.29 3.57 -15.47
CA TYR A 15 4.20 2.42 -15.28
C TYR A 15 4.94 2.01 -16.56
N CYS A 16 4.39 2.26 -17.74
CA CYS A 16 4.99 1.78 -19.00
C CYS A 16 4.79 2.69 -20.21
N ASP A 17 4.31 3.92 -20.01
CA ASP A 17 4.08 4.96 -21.02
C ASP A 17 3.12 4.61 -22.15
N ALA A 18 2.41 3.47 -22.07
CA ALA A 18 1.37 3.13 -23.01
C ALA A 18 0.27 4.21 -23.05
N ARG A 19 -0.08 4.68 -24.25
CA ARG A 19 -1.09 5.72 -24.46
C ARG A 19 -2.52 5.19 -24.64
N VAL A 20 -2.67 3.87 -24.71
CA VAL A 20 -3.96 3.19 -24.82
C VAL A 20 -4.12 2.16 -23.71
N HIS A 21 -5.36 1.92 -23.28
CA HIS A 21 -5.64 0.95 -22.22
C HIS A 21 -5.41 -0.49 -22.69
N SER A 22 -5.95 -0.84 -23.85
CA SER A 22 -5.80 -2.15 -24.49
C SER A 22 -6.12 -2.05 -25.97
N ILE A 23 -5.94 -3.16 -26.71
CA ILE A 23 -6.34 -3.25 -28.13
C ILE A 23 -7.83 -3.03 -28.39
N HIS A 24 -8.67 -3.06 -27.35
CA HIS A 24 -10.13 -2.89 -27.43
C HIS A 24 -10.63 -1.62 -26.71
N ARG A 25 -9.73 -0.82 -26.13
CA ARG A 25 -10.09 0.36 -25.34
C ARG A 25 -8.96 1.38 -25.42
N ASP A 26 -9.25 2.52 -26.03
CA ASP A 26 -8.28 3.62 -26.13
C ASP A 26 -8.09 4.31 -24.77
N LYS A 27 -9.18 4.76 -24.15
CA LYS A 27 -9.12 5.53 -22.90
C LYS A 27 -8.48 4.75 -21.75
N LEU A 28 -7.36 5.24 -21.23
CA LEU A 28 -6.66 4.71 -20.05
C LEU A 28 -7.58 4.66 -18.82
N GLY A 29 -7.23 3.81 -17.86
CA GLY A 29 -7.89 3.73 -16.56
C GLY A 29 -7.36 4.76 -15.60
N ASP A 30 -8.16 5.04 -14.57
CA ASP A 30 -7.78 5.95 -13.50
C ASP A 30 -7.04 5.17 -12.40
N GLU A 31 -5.97 5.76 -11.87
CA GLU A 31 -5.11 5.15 -10.87
C GLU A 31 -5.40 5.76 -9.49
N HIS A 32 -5.87 4.95 -8.55
CA HIS A 32 -6.07 5.41 -7.17
C HIS A 32 -4.74 5.39 -6.44
N ILE A 33 -4.21 6.53 -5.99
CA ILE A 33 -2.88 6.56 -5.36
C ILE A 33 -2.86 5.65 -4.13
N ILE A 34 -3.74 5.93 -3.17
CA ILE A 34 -4.08 5.00 -2.08
C ILE A 34 -5.34 4.23 -2.51
N PRO A 35 -5.41 2.90 -2.35
CA PRO A 35 -6.60 2.14 -2.75
C PRO A 35 -7.88 2.68 -2.09
N GLU A 36 -8.93 2.86 -2.90
CA GLU A 36 -10.27 3.26 -2.43
C GLU A 36 -10.79 2.33 -1.32
N ALA A 37 -10.44 1.05 -1.41
CA ALA A 37 -10.82 -0.02 -0.48
C ALA A 37 -10.36 0.21 0.97
N ILE A 38 -9.40 1.11 1.19
CA ILE A 38 -8.95 1.54 2.53
C ILE A 38 -9.22 3.04 2.78
N ASN A 39 -10.18 3.63 2.05
CA ASN A 39 -10.53 5.05 2.09
C ASN A 39 -9.49 6.00 1.48
N GLY A 40 -8.67 5.53 0.52
CA GLY A 40 -7.93 6.44 -0.35
C GLY A 40 -8.86 7.31 -1.20
N SER A 41 -8.52 8.59 -1.34
CA SER A 41 -9.32 9.60 -2.06
C SER A 41 -8.61 10.18 -3.28
N LEU A 42 -7.27 10.14 -3.32
CA LEU A 42 -6.47 10.69 -4.41
C LEU A 42 -6.50 9.78 -5.64
N VAL A 43 -6.85 10.34 -6.80
CA VAL A 43 -6.99 9.59 -8.07
C VAL A 43 -6.31 10.35 -9.20
N LEU A 44 -5.44 9.67 -9.92
CA LEU A 44 -4.82 10.12 -11.17
C LEU A 44 -5.67 9.68 -12.37
N PRO A 45 -6.34 10.60 -13.10
CA PRO A 45 -7.15 10.22 -14.24
C PRO A 45 -6.30 9.77 -15.44
N GLN A 46 -6.78 8.77 -16.18
CA GLN A 46 -6.13 8.28 -17.41
C GLN A 46 -4.62 7.97 -17.26
N ALA A 47 -4.29 7.19 -16.23
CA ALA A 47 -2.93 6.97 -15.75
C ALA A 47 -2.47 5.49 -15.81
N ALA A 48 -3.34 4.54 -16.15
CA ALA A 48 -2.97 3.12 -16.19
C ALA A 48 -3.51 2.39 -17.44
N CYS A 49 -2.69 1.52 -18.02
CA CYS A 49 -3.12 0.59 -19.08
C CYS A 49 -3.55 -0.77 -18.50
N GLY A 50 -4.36 -1.53 -19.24
CA GLY A 50 -4.92 -2.80 -18.77
C GLY A 50 -3.87 -3.85 -18.41
N ARG A 51 -2.71 -3.85 -19.08
CA ARG A 51 -1.58 -4.74 -18.74
C ARG A 51 -1.05 -4.45 -17.33
N CYS A 52 -0.78 -3.18 -17.04
CA CYS A 52 -0.23 -2.75 -15.74
C CYS A 52 -1.28 -2.88 -14.64
N GLU A 53 -2.54 -2.53 -14.89
CA GLU A 53 -3.67 -2.80 -13.97
C GLU A 53 -3.75 -4.29 -13.63
N GLY A 54 -3.65 -5.16 -14.63
CA GLY A 54 -3.66 -6.62 -14.46
C GLY A 54 -2.50 -7.13 -13.61
N ALA A 55 -1.30 -6.57 -13.76
CA ALA A 55 -0.13 -6.92 -12.95
C ALA A 55 -0.29 -6.45 -11.49
N ILE A 56 -0.68 -5.19 -11.30
CA ILE A 56 -0.81 -4.53 -9.98
C ILE A 56 -1.94 -5.14 -9.16
N SER A 57 -3.07 -5.40 -9.80
CA SER A 57 -4.26 -5.95 -9.13
C SER A 57 -3.99 -7.28 -8.40
N LYS A 58 -3.00 -8.07 -8.83
CA LYS A 58 -2.62 -9.34 -8.18
C LYS A 58 -2.15 -9.15 -6.74
N PHE A 59 -1.25 -8.19 -6.50
CA PHE A 59 -0.76 -7.92 -5.15
C PHE A 59 -1.72 -7.01 -4.37
N GLU A 60 -2.35 -6.05 -5.04
CA GLU A 60 -3.29 -5.13 -4.38
C GLU A 60 -4.51 -5.88 -3.84
N GLN A 61 -5.14 -6.77 -4.62
CA GLN A 61 -6.26 -7.56 -4.15
C GLN A 61 -5.89 -8.48 -2.99
N TYR A 62 -4.67 -9.03 -3.00
CA TYR A 62 -4.18 -9.82 -1.87
C TYR A 62 -4.11 -8.95 -0.60
N CYS A 63 -3.50 -7.77 -0.67
CA CYS A 63 -3.45 -6.87 0.48
C CYS A 63 -4.85 -6.47 0.95
N MET A 64 -5.77 -6.15 0.03
CA MET A 64 -7.12 -5.72 0.38
C MET A 64 -7.99 -6.85 0.95
N LYS A 65 -7.82 -8.10 0.52
CA LYS A 65 -8.66 -9.23 0.95
C LYS A 65 -8.07 -10.02 2.11
N GLN A 66 -6.76 -10.24 2.08
CA GLN A 66 -6.06 -11.14 3.00
C GLN A 66 -5.40 -10.38 4.14
N THR A 67 -4.62 -9.34 3.82
CA THR A 67 -3.89 -8.58 4.85
C THR A 67 -4.79 -7.62 5.61
N LEU A 68 -5.57 -6.81 4.88
CA LEU A 68 -6.41 -5.75 5.43
C LEU A 68 -7.90 -6.12 5.44
N GLY A 69 -8.27 -7.30 4.93
CA GLY A 69 -9.64 -7.79 4.92
C GLY A 69 -10.34 -7.70 6.28
N PRO A 70 -9.77 -8.29 7.36
CA PRO A 70 -10.37 -8.22 8.70
C PRO A 70 -10.69 -6.80 9.15
N LEU A 71 -9.72 -5.90 9.01
CA LEU A 71 -9.85 -4.48 9.34
C LEU A 71 -10.96 -3.83 8.51
N ARG A 72 -10.99 -4.09 7.20
CA ARG A 72 -11.97 -3.52 6.28
C ARG A 72 -13.40 -3.97 6.59
N TYR A 73 -13.58 -5.22 7.00
CA TYR A 73 -14.91 -5.74 7.36
C TYR A 73 -15.39 -5.11 8.65
N ALA A 74 -14.53 -5.08 9.66
CA ALA A 74 -14.88 -4.56 10.98
C ALA A 74 -15.11 -3.04 11.00
N LEU A 75 -14.32 -2.26 10.26
CA LEU A 75 -14.48 -0.81 10.17
C LEU A 75 -15.48 -0.39 9.06
N GLY A 76 -16.12 -1.35 8.39
CA GLY A 76 -17.08 -1.07 7.32
C GLY A 76 -16.50 -0.38 6.08
N LEU A 77 -15.17 -0.37 5.90
CA LEU A 77 -14.45 0.40 4.86
C LEU A 77 -14.91 0.07 3.45
N LYS A 78 -14.89 1.06 2.55
CA LYS A 78 -15.47 0.99 1.20
C LYS A 78 -15.23 -0.34 0.44
N THR A 79 -16.27 -0.78 -0.27
CA THR A 79 -16.21 -1.93 -1.17
C THR A 79 -17.14 -1.73 -2.36
N LYS A 80 -16.71 -2.21 -3.53
CA LYS A 80 -17.56 -2.28 -4.73
C LYS A 80 -18.51 -3.49 -4.73
N ARG A 81 -18.31 -4.43 -3.81
CA ARG A 81 -19.09 -5.66 -3.68
C ARG A 81 -19.52 -5.88 -2.23
N PRO A 82 -20.50 -5.11 -1.73
CA PRO A 82 -20.94 -5.21 -0.33
C PRO A 82 -21.57 -6.56 -0.01
N LYS A 83 -22.25 -7.18 -0.99
CA LYS A 83 -22.86 -8.52 -0.85
C LYS A 83 -21.84 -9.66 -0.72
N ASP A 84 -20.61 -9.44 -1.16
CA ASP A 84 -19.53 -10.44 -1.07
C ASP A 84 -18.77 -10.35 0.27
N ARG A 85 -19.16 -9.42 1.16
CA ARG A 85 -18.51 -9.31 2.46
C ARG A 85 -18.90 -10.51 3.35
N PRO A 86 -17.94 -11.11 4.07
CA PRO A 86 -18.27 -12.13 5.04
C PRO A 86 -19.12 -11.53 6.17
N GLU A 87 -20.20 -12.22 6.54
CA GLU A 87 -21.02 -11.86 7.70
C GLU A 87 -20.41 -12.39 9.01
N THR A 88 -19.64 -13.47 8.91
CA THR A 88 -18.95 -14.11 10.03
C THR A 88 -17.47 -14.34 9.73
N LEU A 89 -16.66 -14.45 10.80
CA LEU A 89 -15.25 -14.83 10.74
C LEU A 89 -15.02 -16.11 11.55
N PRO A 90 -14.18 -17.04 11.08
CA PRO A 90 -13.84 -18.24 11.82
C PRO A 90 -12.86 -17.90 12.95
N LEU A 91 -13.35 -17.84 14.19
CA LEU A 91 -12.54 -17.57 15.38
C LEU A 91 -12.28 -18.84 16.18
N GLN A 92 -11.07 -18.95 16.72
CA GLN A 92 -10.76 -19.95 17.74
C GLN A 92 -11.18 -19.41 19.10
N LEU A 93 -12.13 -20.11 19.74
CA LEU A 93 -12.66 -19.81 21.07
C LEU A 93 -12.36 -20.99 22.00
N LYS A 94 -12.06 -20.70 23.27
CA LYS A 94 -11.87 -21.73 24.29
C LYS A 94 -13.18 -21.97 25.04
N ILE A 95 -13.82 -23.12 24.82
CA ILE A 95 -15.13 -23.49 25.38
C ILE A 95 -14.98 -24.78 26.16
N GLY A 96 -15.37 -24.79 27.44
CA GLY A 96 -15.20 -25.98 28.29
C GLY A 96 -13.75 -26.44 28.45
N GLY A 97 -12.77 -25.55 28.23
CA GLY A 97 -11.34 -25.85 28.28
C GLY A 97 -10.70 -26.20 26.93
N GLU A 98 -11.49 -26.44 25.87
CA GLU A 98 -10.99 -26.83 24.55
C GLU A 98 -11.05 -25.69 23.53
N TRP A 99 -10.04 -25.63 22.65
CA TRP A 99 -10.02 -24.69 21.53
C TRP A 99 -10.87 -25.22 20.37
N VAL A 100 -11.93 -24.51 20.04
CA VAL A 100 -12.84 -24.84 18.94
C VAL A 100 -13.00 -23.65 18.00
N THR A 101 -13.13 -23.92 16.71
CA THR A 101 -13.45 -22.88 15.72
C THR A 101 -14.96 -22.63 15.70
N ARG A 102 -15.37 -21.36 15.71
CA ARG A 102 -16.76 -20.92 15.59
C ARG A 102 -16.85 -19.77 14.61
N ASP A 103 -17.94 -19.76 13.84
CA ASP A 103 -18.28 -18.62 13.00
C ASP A 103 -18.88 -17.52 13.88
N VAL A 104 -18.13 -16.43 14.00
CA VAL A 104 -18.47 -15.29 14.86
C VAL A 104 -18.88 -14.12 13.98
N PRO A 105 -20.03 -13.48 14.23
CA PRO A 105 -20.42 -12.27 13.50
C PRO A 105 -19.30 -11.23 13.50
N VAL A 106 -19.02 -10.62 12.34
CA VAL A 106 -17.93 -9.64 12.18
C VAL A 106 -18.02 -8.52 13.23
N GLU A 107 -19.22 -8.09 13.58
CA GLU A 107 -19.52 -7.06 14.59
C GLU A 107 -19.15 -7.44 16.03
N LEU A 108 -18.97 -8.73 16.33
CA LEU A 108 -18.52 -9.23 17.64
C LEU A 108 -17.07 -9.73 17.60
N ALA A 109 -16.50 -9.91 16.41
CA ALA A 109 -15.22 -10.56 16.25
C ALA A 109 -14.07 -9.63 16.65
N PRO A 110 -13.18 -10.01 17.57
CA PRO A 110 -11.89 -9.35 17.73
C PRO A 110 -11.03 -9.58 16.49
N PHE A 111 -10.33 -8.54 16.06
CA PHE A 111 -9.43 -8.57 14.93
C PHE A 111 -8.14 -7.82 15.24
N THR A 112 -7.06 -8.21 14.58
CA THR A 112 -5.76 -7.55 14.76
C THR A 112 -5.32 -6.92 13.44
N LEU A 113 -5.08 -5.60 13.45
CA LEU A 113 -4.30 -4.98 12.39
C LEU A 113 -2.84 -5.38 12.59
N LEU A 114 -2.34 -6.18 11.65
CA LEU A 114 -0.97 -6.65 11.60
C LEU A 114 -0.24 -5.94 10.45
N LEU A 115 0.72 -5.08 10.79
CA LEU A 115 1.53 -4.38 9.80
C LEU A 115 3.03 -4.63 10.03
N PRO A 116 3.81 -4.82 8.96
CA PRO A 116 5.24 -5.06 9.08
C PRO A 116 5.96 -3.76 9.42
N ILE A 117 6.98 -3.84 10.27
CA ILE A 117 7.99 -2.80 10.45
C ILE A 117 9.19 -3.25 9.63
N PHE A 118 9.39 -2.62 8.48
CA PHE A 118 10.54 -2.90 7.62
C PHE A 118 11.77 -2.14 8.09
N HIS A 119 12.95 -2.71 7.86
CA HIS A 119 14.18 -1.92 7.89
C HIS A 119 14.12 -0.81 6.81
N PRO A 120 14.91 0.26 6.93
CA PRO A 120 14.89 1.33 5.95
C PRO A 120 15.47 0.90 4.59
N PRO A 121 15.18 1.64 3.51
CA PRO A 121 15.68 1.35 2.16
C PRO A 121 17.22 1.35 2.13
N GLU A 122 17.83 0.35 1.50
CA GLU A 122 19.30 0.21 1.47
C GLU A 122 19.99 1.34 0.70
N ILE A 123 19.35 1.84 -0.35
CA ILE A 123 19.91 2.90 -1.20
C ILE A 123 20.20 4.18 -0.40
N LEU A 124 19.42 4.46 0.65
CA LEU A 124 19.60 5.63 1.52
C LEU A 124 20.82 5.53 2.43
N TYR A 125 21.42 4.35 2.55
CA TYR A 125 22.67 4.13 3.26
C TYR A 125 23.87 3.99 2.31
N GLU A 126 23.67 4.30 1.03
CA GLU A 126 24.73 4.30 0.02
C GLU A 126 25.41 2.93 -0.15
N ARG A 127 24.68 1.85 0.10
CA ARG A 127 25.15 0.47 -0.02
C ARG A 127 24.74 -0.11 -1.37
N GLU A 128 25.48 -1.13 -1.82
CA GLU A 128 24.97 -2.02 -2.85
C GLU A 128 23.78 -2.83 -2.31
N PRO A 129 22.86 -3.29 -3.18
CA PRO A 129 21.78 -4.19 -2.77
C PRO A 129 22.37 -5.41 -2.06
N SER A 130 22.09 -5.55 -0.76
CA SER A 130 22.63 -6.64 0.05
C SER A 130 21.56 -7.67 0.38
N ARG A 131 20.29 -7.28 0.24
CA ARG A 131 19.12 -8.11 0.53
C ARG A 131 18.33 -8.37 -0.74
N THR A 132 17.96 -9.64 -0.94
CA THR A 132 17.08 -10.06 -2.04
C THR A 132 15.60 -9.93 -1.66
N ASN A 133 15.27 -10.22 -0.40
CA ASN A 133 13.91 -10.22 0.11
C ASN A 133 13.67 -9.04 1.06
N ILE A 134 12.43 -8.56 1.11
CA ILE A 134 12.07 -7.53 2.09
C ILE A 134 11.99 -8.14 3.49
N ASN A 135 12.87 -7.67 4.38
CA ASN A 135 12.95 -8.17 5.75
C ASN A 135 12.03 -7.36 6.66
N THR A 136 11.25 -8.10 7.46
CA THR A 136 10.43 -7.53 8.53
C THR A 136 11.21 -7.59 9.83
N GLU A 137 11.57 -6.43 10.38
CA GLU A 137 12.31 -6.31 11.64
C GLU A 137 11.43 -6.76 12.82
N SER A 138 10.18 -6.30 12.81
CA SER A 138 9.15 -6.68 13.78
C SER A 138 7.77 -6.36 13.22
N PHE A 139 6.72 -6.60 13.99
CA PHE A 139 5.35 -6.31 13.58
C PHE A 139 4.68 -5.36 14.55
N LYS A 140 3.89 -4.43 14.01
CA LYS A 140 2.91 -3.68 14.79
C LYS A 140 1.62 -4.47 14.83
N PHE A 141 1.19 -4.77 16.05
CA PHE A 141 -0.12 -5.36 16.35
C PHE A 141 -1.00 -4.27 16.96
N VAL A 142 -2.16 -4.04 16.36
CA VAL A 142 -3.24 -3.26 16.98
C VAL A 142 -4.42 -4.19 17.13
N ASN A 143 -4.67 -4.64 18.35
CA ASN A 143 -5.84 -5.42 18.67
C ASN A 143 -7.04 -4.49 18.75
N MET A 144 -8.08 -4.83 18.00
CA MET A 144 -9.31 -4.08 17.92
C MET A 144 -10.46 -5.06 18.07
N SER A 145 -11.61 -4.54 18.48
CA SER A 145 -12.84 -5.30 18.52
C SER A 145 -13.94 -4.43 17.94
N ALA A 146 -14.76 -4.99 17.07
CA ALA A 146 -15.92 -4.28 16.52
C ALA A 146 -17.03 -4.12 17.58
N GLY A 147 -17.00 -4.93 18.64
CA GLY A 147 -17.98 -4.92 19.72
C GLY A 147 -17.38 -5.33 21.07
N ASP A 148 -18.23 -5.56 22.07
CA ASP A 148 -17.81 -5.95 23.42
C ASP A 148 -17.30 -7.42 23.46
N PRO A 149 -16.02 -7.67 23.80
CA PRO A 149 -15.49 -9.02 23.93
C PRO A 149 -16.23 -9.87 24.98
N SER A 150 -16.80 -9.25 26.03
CA SER A 150 -17.59 -9.98 27.03
C SER A 150 -18.89 -10.53 26.46
N ALA A 151 -19.53 -9.79 25.53
CA ALA A 151 -20.72 -10.27 24.82
C ALA A 151 -20.41 -11.47 23.91
N LEU A 152 -19.24 -11.47 23.26
CA LEU A 152 -18.76 -12.62 22.49
C LEU A 152 -18.64 -13.86 23.39
N PHE A 153 -17.94 -13.73 24.51
CA PHE A 153 -17.69 -14.83 25.43
C PHE A 153 -18.98 -15.36 26.06
N ALA A 154 -19.89 -14.48 26.48
CA ALA A 154 -21.19 -14.88 26.99
C ALA A 154 -22.02 -15.63 25.93
N ARG A 155 -22.04 -15.14 24.68
CA ARG A 155 -22.80 -15.76 23.58
C ARG A 155 -22.36 -17.18 23.26
N PHE A 156 -21.06 -17.45 23.32
CA PHE A 156 -20.50 -18.74 22.94
C PHE A 156 -20.11 -19.62 24.14
N GLY A 157 -20.29 -19.14 25.38
CA GLY A 157 -19.80 -19.84 26.58
C GLY A 157 -18.26 -19.99 26.58
N ALA A 158 -17.56 -19.04 25.97
CA ALA A 158 -16.11 -19.07 25.83
C ALA A 158 -15.43 -18.36 27.01
N THR A 159 -14.23 -18.80 27.37
CA THR A 159 -13.39 -18.14 28.39
C THR A 159 -12.22 -17.37 27.77
N GLU A 160 -11.81 -17.74 26.56
CA GLU A 160 -10.74 -17.10 25.81
C GLU A 160 -11.10 -17.08 24.31
N GLY A 161 -10.51 -16.15 23.57
CA GLY A 161 -10.64 -16.07 22.12
C GLY A 161 -9.36 -15.55 21.46
N ARG A 162 -9.04 -16.06 20.27
CA ARG A 162 -7.95 -15.53 19.45
C ARG A 162 -8.51 -14.58 18.41
N SER A 163 -7.94 -13.38 18.32
CA SER A 163 -8.29 -12.42 17.28
C SER A 163 -8.08 -13.01 15.90
N TYR A 164 -8.99 -12.70 14.97
CA TYR A 164 -8.75 -13.00 13.57
C TYR A 164 -7.60 -12.14 13.04
N GLN A 165 -6.60 -12.78 12.44
CA GLN A 165 -5.43 -12.13 11.86
C GLN A 165 -5.44 -12.27 10.35
N GLY A 166 -5.18 -11.17 9.65
CA GLY A 166 -4.99 -11.19 8.21
C GLY A 166 -3.70 -11.92 7.83
N SER A 167 -3.65 -12.45 6.61
CA SER A 167 -2.42 -13.00 6.04
C SER A 167 -1.58 -11.86 5.46
N LEU A 168 -0.32 -11.76 5.90
CA LEU A 168 0.61 -10.72 5.47
C LEU A 168 1.81 -11.34 4.75
N ILE A 169 1.95 -11.01 3.46
CA ILE A 169 3.17 -11.27 2.67
C ILE A 169 3.88 -9.93 2.48
N GLY A 170 5.06 -9.80 3.10
CA GLY A 170 5.85 -8.56 3.12
C GLY A 170 6.09 -7.99 1.73
N GLU A 171 6.45 -8.83 0.75
CA GLU A 171 6.69 -8.40 -0.63
C GLU A 171 5.46 -7.77 -1.30
N ARG A 172 4.27 -8.34 -1.08
CA ARG A 172 3.03 -7.82 -1.68
C ARG A 172 2.65 -6.50 -1.05
N PHE A 173 2.86 -6.36 0.26
CA PHE A 173 2.66 -5.10 0.96
C PHE A 173 3.69 -4.04 0.55
N ALA A 174 4.95 -4.42 0.32
CA ALA A 174 5.99 -3.54 -0.21
C ALA A 174 5.64 -3.01 -1.61
N LEU A 175 5.12 -3.87 -2.48
CA LEU A 175 4.65 -3.48 -3.82
C LEU A 175 3.44 -2.55 -3.76
N LEU A 176 2.54 -2.75 -2.80
CA LEU A 176 1.46 -1.80 -2.53
C LEU A 176 2.02 -0.43 -2.15
N LEU A 177 3.01 -0.37 -1.26
CA LEU A 177 3.68 0.89 -0.89
C LEU A 177 4.38 1.53 -2.09
N ALA A 178 5.07 0.74 -2.93
CA ALA A 178 5.71 1.23 -4.14
C ALA A 178 4.69 1.84 -5.12
N LYS A 179 3.55 1.18 -5.30
CA LYS A 179 2.45 1.66 -6.13
C LYS A 179 1.89 2.99 -5.63
N ILE A 180 1.64 3.08 -4.32
CA ILE A 180 1.19 4.31 -3.66
C ILE A 180 2.21 5.43 -3.87
N ALA A 181 3.48 5.16 -3.59
CA ALA A 181 4.57 6.13 -3.73
C ALA A 181 4.74 6.65 -5.16
N HIS A 182 4.71 5.73 -6.14
CA HIS A 182 4.85 6.06 -7.56
C HIS A 182 3.69 6.92 -8.05
N GLY A 183 2.45 6.56 -7.70
CA GLY A 183 1.27 7.35 -8.03
C GLY A 183 1.32 8.74 -7.39
N PHE A 184 1.66 8.82 -6.10
CA PHE A 184 1.78 10.10 -5.38
C PHE A 184 2.86 11.00 -5.98
N ALA A 185 4.05 10.47 -6.22
CA ALA A 185 5.13 11.25 -6.78
C ALA A 185 4.84 11.71 -8.21
N THR A 186 4.12 10.91 -9.00
CA THR A 186 3.65 11.32 -10.34
C THR A 186 2.68 12.50 -10.22
N ALA A 187 1.73 12.42 -9.28
CA ALA A 187 0.68 13.43 -9.11
C ALA A 187 1.20 14.79 -8.61
N GLU A 188 2.21 14.77 -7.73
CA GLU A 188 2.72 15.98 -7.10
C GLU A 188 3.78 16.71 -7.94
N ARG A 189 4.23 16.13 -9.06
CA ARG A 189 5.45 16.58 -9.76
C ARG A 189 5.33 16.63 -11.28
N ASP A 190 4.23 17.18 -11.78
CA ASP A 190 4.05 17.53 -13.21
C ASP A 190 5.14 18.49 -13.75
N ASP A 191 5.96 19.11 -12.88
CA ASP A 191 6.94 20.15 -13.20
C ASP A 191 8.41 19.68 -13.27
N ILE A 192 8.73 18.41 -12.98
CA ILE A 192 10.12 17.96 -13.07
C ILE A 192 10.36 17.32 -14.45
N ASP A 193 10.97 18.08 -15.37
CA ASP A 193 11.50 17.59 -16.67
C ASP A 193 12.57 16.46 -16.54
N HIS A 194 12.86 15.99 -15.32
CA HIS A 194 13.93 15.06 -14.97
C HIS A 194 13.52 14.09 -13.84
N PHE A 195 12.23 13.98 -13.49
CA PHE A 195 11.81 12.95 -12.54
C PHE A 195 12.03 11.60 -13.22
N ASN A 196 12.92 10.82 -12.63
CA ASN A 196 13.41 9.59 -13.20
C ASN A 196 12.87 8.44 -12.38
N PRO A 197 11.61 8.00 -12.65
CA PRO A 197 10.92 7.07 -11.79
C PRO A 197 11.64 5.72 -11.76
N VAL A 198 12.11 5.32 -10.58
CA VAL A 198 12.85 4.05 -10.41
C VAL A 198 11.98 2.88 -9.97
N LEU A 199 10.69 3.11 -9.70
CA LEU A 199 9.81 2.08 -9.13
C LEU A 199 9.05 1.26 -10.16
N ALA A 200 8.87 1.75 -11.40
CA ALA A 200 7.99 1.11 -12.36
C ALA A 200 8.40 -0.35 -12.65
N ASP A 201 9.68 -0.61 -12.87
CA ASP A 201 10.21 -1.97 -13.11
C ASP A 201 10.01 -2.86 -11.88
N THR A 202 10.25 -2.34 -10.67
CA THR A 202 10.01 -3.04 -9.40
C THR A 202 8.52 -3.38 -9.21
N ILE A 203 7.62 -2.44 -9.51
CA ILE A 203 6.16 -2.62 -9.40
C ILE A 203 5.68 -3.69 -10.39
N LEU A 204 6.19 -3.65 -11.62
CA LEU A 204 5.86 -4.61 -12.68
C LEU A 204 6.61 -5.95 -12.53
N ARG A 205 7.55 -6.04 -11.58
CA ARG A 205 8.42 -7.20 -11.33
C ARG A 205 9.23 -7.60 -12.57
N GLU A 206 9.76 -6.60 -13.28
CA GLU A 206 10.64 -6.84 -14.42
C GLU A 206 11.95 -7.51 -13.97
N PRO A 207 12.57 -8.40 -14.76
CA PRO A 207 13.79 -9.11 -14.36
C PRO A 207 14.99 -8.19 -14.05
N SER A 208 15.03 -7.00 -14.65
CA SER A 208 16.05 -5.97 -14.44
C SER A 208 15.81 -5.11 -13.19
N ALA A 209 14.67 -5.28 -12.52
CA ALA A 209 14.31 -4.44 -11.38
C ALA A 209 15.27 -4.66 -10.19
N PRO A 210 15.65 -3.59 -9.47
CA PRO A 210 16.38 -3.75 -8.23
C PRO A 210 15.52 -4.50 -7.19
N PRO A 211 16.14 -5.20 -6.22
CA PRO A 211 15.41 -5.85 -5.14
C PRO A 211 14.53 -4.86 -4.36
N LEU A 212 13.35 -5.31 -3.93
CA LEU A 212 12.41 -4.52 -3.12
C LEU A 212 13.07 -3.75 -1.95
N PRO A 213 13.88 -4.38 -1.07
CA PRO A 213 14.48 -3.68 0.08
C PRO A 213 15.47 -2.57 -0.32
N TYR A 214 15.89 -2.53 -1.58
CA TYR A 214 16.78 -1.48 -2.07
C TYR A 214 16.09 -0.12 -2.11
N LEU A 215 14.85 -0.08 -2.63
CA LEU A 215 14.06 1.13 -2.82
C LEU A 215 12.95 1.32 -1.79
N ILE A 216 12.49 0.24 -1.15
CA ILE A 216 11.31 0.24 -0.27
C ILE A 216 11.74 -0.21 1.13
N GLY A 217 11.30 0.51 2.15
CA GLY A 217 11.60 0.19 3.53
C GLY A 217 10.69 0.91 4.51
N GLY A 218 11.12 0.89 5.77
CA GLY A 218 10.39 1.46 6.89
C GLY A 218 11.26 2.24 7.85
N SER A 219 10.61 2.81 8.85
CA SER A 219 11.27 3.37 10.02
C SER A 219 11.05 2.42 11.20
N PRO A 220 12.12 1.98 11.90
CA PRO A 220 11.96 1.23 13.15
C PRO A 220 11.39 2.13 14.27
N LYS A 221 11.55 3.45 14.15
CA LYS A 221 10.93 4.40 15.06
C LYS A 221 9.43 4.48 14.80
N LEU A 222 8.65 3.97 15.75
CA LEU A 222 7.20 4.12 15.77
C LEU A 222 6.81 5.52 16.24
N LEU A 223 5.87 6.13 15.53
CA LEU A 223 5.27 7.41 15.89
C LEU A 223 3.97 7.18 16.68
N PRO A 224 3.54 8.12 17.54
CA PRO A 224 2.23 8.05 18.18
C PRO A 224 1.09 8.08 17.15
N ALA A 225 -0.13 7.76 17.57
CA ALA A 225 -1.32 7.88 16.72
C ALA A 225 -1.48 9.32 16.22
N SER A 226 -1.90 9.49 14.97
CA SER A 226 -2.20 10.79 14.38
C SER A 226 -3.71 11.02 14.25
N GLN A 227 -4.10 12.19 13.76
CA GLN A 227 -5.50 12.50 13.46
C GLN A 227 -5.94 12.04 12.06
N GLU A 228 -4.98 11.60 11.22
CA GLU A 228 -5.23 11.20 9.84
C GLU A 228 -5.21 9.67 9.72
N ILE A 229 -6.16 9.13 8.97
CA ILE A 229 -6.14 7.69 8.64
C ILE A 229 -4.92 7.37 7.78
N HIS A 230 -4.52 8.25 6.87
CA HIS A 230 -3.37 8.06 5.98
C HIS A 230 -2.55 9.32 5.91
N GLU A 231 -1.23 9.19 6.11
CA GLU A 231 -0.28 10.27 5.89
C GLU A 231 0.60 9.90 4.71
N ILE A 232 0.77 10.83 3.78
CA ILE A 232 1.66 10.69 2.63
C ILE A 232 2.27 12.06 2.35
N GLY A 233 3.52 12.09 1.92
CA GLY A 233 4.20 13.34 1.61
C GLY A 233 5.36 13.11 0.65
N LEU A 234 6.01 14.20 0.28
CA LEU A 234 7.16 14.18 -0.62
C LEU A 234 8.35 14.80 0.09
N ALA A 235 9.45 14.06 0.14
CA ALA A 235 10.71 14.50 0.72
C ALA A 235 11.82 14.44 -0.33
N ARG A 236 12.79 15.35 -0.21
CA ARG A 236 14.00 15.39 -1.04
C ARG A 236 15.24 15.32 -0.16
N GLY A 237 16.25 14.62 -0.65
CA GLY A 237 17.58 14.56 -0.04
C GLY A 237 18.68 14.49 -1.08
N VAL A 238 19.92 14.64 -0.65
CA VAL A 238 21.11 14.42 -1.48
C VAL A 238 21.80 13.17 -0.97
N THR A 239 22.08 12.23 -1.88
CA THR A 239 22.86 11.02 -1.62
C THR A 239 24.06 10.99 -2.57
N LYS A 240 24.96 10.00 -2.46
CA LYS A 240 25.98 9.77 -3.50
C LYS A 240 25.42 9.55 -4.92
N PHE A 241 24.13 9.26 -5.05
CA PHE A 241 23.41 9.12 -6.32
C PHE A 241 22.73 10.42 -6.79
N GLY A 242 23.12 11.56 -6.19
CA GLY A 242 22.57 12.88 -6.49
C GLY A 242 21.24 13.15 -5.79
N VAL A 243 20.43 14.04 -6.37
CA VAL A 243 19.11 14.38 -5.84
C VAL A 243 18.22 13.14 -5.79
N THR A 244 17.75 12.81 -4.60
CA THR A 244 16.94 11.63 -4.31
C THR A 244 15.60 12.04 -3.74
N TRP A 245 14.51 11.52 -4.33
CA TRP A 245 13.14 11.76 -3.89
C TRP A 245 12.60 10.55 -3.15
N ILE A 246 11.95 10.82 -2.01
CA ILE A 246 11.40 9.83 -1.10
C ILE A 246 9.95 10.18 -0.83
N VAL A 247 9.06 9.20 -0.90
CA VAL A 247 7.68 9.32 -0.44
C VAL A 247 7.57 8.62 0.92
N PRO A 248 7.53 9.37 2.03
CA PRO A 248 7.08 8.83 3.31
C PRO A 248 5.60 8.46 3.22
N ILE A 249 5.25 7.26 3.71
CA ILE A 249 3.89 6.75 3.75
C ILE A 249 3.59 6.23 5.15
N ARG A 250 2.44 6.59 5.70
CA ARG A 250 1.89 6.00 6.92
C ARG A 250 0.43 5.65 6.71
N LEU A 251 0.15 4.37 6.51
CA LEU A 251 -1.23 3.87 6.41
C LEU A 251 -1.75 3.54 7.81
N PHE A 252 -2.96 4.00 8.14
CA PHE A 252 -3.63 3.86 9.43
C PHE A 252 -2.92 4.60 10.57
N GLY A 253 -2.55 5.86 10.32
CA GLY A 253 -1.86 6.74 11.26
C GLY A 253 -2.61 6.88 12.59
N GLU A 254 -3.93 6.97 12.55
CA GLU A 254 -4.83 6.98 13.72
C GLU A 254 -4.71 5.76 14.64
N PHE A 255 -4.19 4.63 14.16
CA PHE A 255 -3.96 3.42 14.97
C PHE A 255 -2.51 3.28 15.44
N GLY A 256 -1.69 4.33 15.27
CA GLY A 256 -0.27 4.28 15.62
C GLY A 256 0.53 3.32 14.74
N ALA A 257 0.10 3.15 13.47
CA ALA A 257 0.74 2.26 12.51
C ALA A 257 2.18 2.69 12.16
N PRO A 258 3.02 1.77 11.63
CA PRO A 258 4.38 2.07 11.20
C PRO A 258 4.44 3.07 10.04
N SER A 259 5.58 3.74 9.91
CA SER A 259 5.88 4.60 8.76
C SER A 259 6.84 3.89 7.81
N TYR A 260 6.60 4.12 6.53
CA TYR A 260 7.31 3.56 5.40
C TYR A 260 8.02 4.65 4.62
N GLN A 261 9.11 4.29 3.95
CA GLN A 261 9.88 5.17 3.10
C GLN A 261 10.08 4.47 1.76
N VAL A 262 9.73 5.14 0.68
CA VAL A 262 9.89 4.62 -0.67
C VAL A 262 10.67 5.61 -1.51
N VAL A 263 11.78 5.16 -2.09
CA VAL A 263 12.59 5.95 -3.01
C VAL A 263 11.96 5.89 -4.39
N VAL A 264 11.54 7.05 -4.90
CA VAL A 264 10.75 7.17 -6.14
C VAL A 264 11.58 7.65 -7.33
N SER A 265 12.67 8.39 -7.08
CA SER A 265 13.59 8.89 -8.11
C SER A 265 14.97 9.11 -7.52
N VAL A 266 16.01 8.86 -8.32
CA VAL A 266 17.41 9.22 -8.06
C VAL A 266 18.02 9.82 -9.33
N GLU A 267 18.85 10.85 -9.18
CA GLU A 267 19.48 11.56 -10.30
C GLU A 267 20.46 10.67 -11.08
N HIS A 268 21.23 9.84 -10.36
CA HIS A 268 22.22 8.92 -10.92
C HIS A 268 21.97 7.48 -10.43
N PRO A 269 20.96 6.76 -10.97
CA PRO A 269 20.64 5.42 -10.52
C PRO A 269 21.80 4.44 -10.74
N PRO A 270 22.17 3.63 -9.73
CA PRO A 270 23.23 2.62 -9.85
C PRO A 270 22.78 1.33 -10.56
N PHE A 271 21.58 1.34 -11.14
CA PHE A 271 20.99 0.21 -11.85
C PHE A 271 20.34 0.71 -13.16
N PRO A 272 20.18 -0.18 -14.15
CA PRO A 272 19.50 0.18 -15.39
C PRO A 272 18.10 0.69 -15.12
N ILE A 273 17.74 1.76 -15.80
CA ILE A 273 16.42 2.35 -15.75
C ILE A 273 15.91 2.54 -17.17
N ILE A 274 14.63 2.28 -17.36
CA ILE A 274 13.95 2.72 -18.57
C ILE A 274 13.61 4.19 -18.34
N ASN A 275 14.23 5.08 -19.13
CA ASN A 275 13.89 6.51 -19.13
C ASN A 275 12.43 6.66 -19.55
N ARG A 276 11.57 6.88 -18.56
CA ARG A 276 10.14 7.15 -18.76
C ARG A 276 9.93 8.63 -18.56
N THR A 277 9.81 9.38 -19.64
CA THR A 277 9.62 10.83 -19.55
C THR A 277 8.23 11.09 -18.99
N ILE A 278 8.14 11.73 -17.83
CA ILE A 278 6.85 12.27 -17.38
C ILE A 278 6.59 13.53 -18.20
N GLY A 279 5.83 13.37 -19.29
CA GLY A 279 5.75 14.36 -20.36
C GLY A 279 5.34 15.75 -19.91
N SER A 280 6.13 16.73 -20.31
CA SER A 280 5.80 18.15 -20.43
C SER A 280 5.37 18.50 -21.87
N GLU A 281 4.45 17.73 -22.45
CA GLU A 281 3.84 18.10 -23.75
C GLU A 281 2.33 17.80 -23.77
N ALA A 282 1.58 18.61 -23.02
CA ALA A 282 0.22 18.98 -23.37
C ALA A 282 0.25 20.45 -23.81
N GLY A 283 0.12 20.67 -25.12
CA GLY A 283 0.30 21.98 -25.75
C GLY A 283 -0.64 23.06 -25.19
N LYS A 284 -0.07 24.26 -24.99
CA LYS A 284 -0.84 25.49 -25.12
C LYS A 284 -1.11 25.75 -26.61
N PRO A 285 -2.33 26.17 -26.99
CA PRO A 285 -2.55 26.76 -28.31
C PRO A 285 -1.75 28.06 -28.48
#